data_AF-A0A5U3G5V9-F1
#
_entry.id   AF-A0A5U3G5V9-F1
#
_cell.length_a   1.000
_cell.length_b   1.000
_cell.length_c   1.000
_cell.angle_alpha   90.00
_cell.angle_beta   90.00
_cell.angle_gamma   90.00
#
_symmetry.space_group_name_H-M   'P 1'
#
loop_
_entity.id
_entity.type
_entity.pdbx_description
1 polymer ?
#
loop_
_entity_poly.entity_id
_entity_poly.type
_entity_poly.pdbx_seq_one_letter_code
_entity_poly.pdbx_strand_id
1 'polypeptide(L)'
;MSISQNEKLKLIRESERLKLKEMSDLIGVNYYTYHGYESGKSKMPLDFGILFLRHSRFRKYRDWFLFDETEPKAGQVVPALAHIGQEEMESSRYGSKTGK
;
A
#
# COMPACT_ATOMS: atom_id res chain seq x y z
N MET A 1 13.02 -8.90 4.53
CA MET A 1 13.20 -8.42 3.14
C MET A 1 12.31 -7.19 2.97
N SER A 2 12.80 -6.12 2.34
CA SER A 2 11.99 -4.91 2.08
C SER A 2 11.13 -5.14 0.83
N ILE A 3 9.84 -4.80 0.90
CA ILE A 3 8.89 -4.95 -0.21
C ILE A 3 9.16 -3.84 -1.23
N SER A 4 9.32 -4.22 -2.50
CA SER A 4 9.59 -3.25 -3.56
C SER A 4 8.38 -2.34 -3.83
N GLN A 5 8.61 -1.11 -4.30
CA GLN A 5 7.53 -0.13 -4.51
C GLN A 5 6.47 -0.62 -5.52
N ASN A 6 6.87 -1.37 -6.54
CA ASN A 6 5.97 -1.99 -7.51
C ASN A 6 5.09 -3.08 -6.85
N GLU A 7 5.65 -3.89 -5.95
CA GLU A 7 4.89 -4.86 -5.17
C GLU A 7 3.93 -4.18 -4.19
N LYS A 8 4.34 -3.05 -3.57
CA LYS A 8 3.46 -2.28 -2.70
C LYS A 8 2.22 -1.78 -3.43
N LEU A 9 2.36 -1.28 -4.67
CA LEU A 9 1.22 -0.88 -5.51
C LEU A 9 0.26 -2.06 -5.74
N LYS A 10 0.82 -3.22 -6.10
CA LYS A 10 0.04 -4.45 -6.34
C LYS A 10 -0.72 -4.88 -5.08
N LEU A 11 -0.07 -4.89 -3.91
CA LEU A 11 -0.67 -5.26 -2.64
C LEU A 11 -1.81 -4.32 -2.24
N ILE A 12 -1.64 -3.01 -2.44
CA ILE A 12 -2.71 -2.03 -2.22
C ILE A 12 -3.89 -2.30 -3.16
N ARG A 13 -3.64 -2.44 -4.47
CA ARG A 13 -4.70 -2.67 -5.46
C ARG A 13 -5.49 -3.94 -5.15
N GLU A 14 -4.81 -5.04 -4.85
CA GLU A 14 -5.45 -6.32 -4.57
C GLU A 14 -6.19 -6.32 -3.23
N SER A 15 -5.66 -5.63 -2.22
CA SER A 15 -6.36 -5.43 -0.94
C SER A 15 -7.64 -4.60 -1.09
N GLU A 16 -7.66 -3.68 -2.05
CA GLU A 16 -8.83 -2.88 -2.43
C GLU A 16 -9.78 -3.61 -3.39
N ARG A 17 -9.45 -4.85 -3.78
CA ARG A 17 -10.19 -5.70 -4.72
C ARG A 17 -10.44 -5.03 -6.08
N LEU A 18 -9.47 -4.24 -6.54
CA LEU A 18 -9.54 -3.52 -7.80
C LEU A 18 -8.81 -4.30 -8.91
N LYS A 19 -9.41 -4.32 -10.10
CA LYS A 19 -8.71 -4.71 -11.33
C LYS A 19 -7.74 -3.60 -11.73
N LEU A 20 -6.72 -3.93 -12.53
CA LEU A 20 -5.77 -2.93 -13.02
C LEU A 20 -6.44 -1.77 -13.76
N LYS A 21 -7.47 -2.07 -14.57
CA LYS A 21 -8.22 -1.04 -15.30
C LYS A 21 -8.96 -0.09 -14.36
N GLU A 22 -9.66 -0.63 -13.36
CA GLU A 22 -10.38 0.18 -12.38
C GLU A 22 -9.41 1.07 -11.59
N MET A 23 -8.24 0.52 -11.25
CA MET A 23 -7.19 1.25 -10.56
C MET A 23 -6.61 2.38 -11.41
N SER A 24 -6.31 2.11 -12.69
CA SER A 24 -5.80 3.12 -13.61
C SER A 24 -6.81 4.23 -13.86
N ASP A 25 -8.10 3.88 -13.99
CA ASP A 25 -9.19 4.82 -14.19
C ASP A 25 -9.42 5.69 -12.94
N LEU A 26 -9.33 5.13 -11.73
CA LEU A 26 -9.45 5.86 -10.46
C LEU A 26 -8.33 6.88 -10.24
N ILE A 27 -7.10 6.53 -10.60
CA ILE A 27 -5.94 7.43 -10.45
C ILE A 27 -5.86 8.44 -11.62
N GLY A 28 -6.53 8.17 -12.74
CA GLY A 28 -6.48 9.00 -13.95
C GLY A 28 -5.19 8.81 -14.76
N VAL A 29 -4.65 7.59 -14.78
CA VAL A 29 -3.41 7.24 -15.48
C VAL A 29 -3.69 6.16 -16.52
N ASN A 30 -2.94 6.14 -17.61
CA ASN A 30 -3.10 5.12 -18.65
C ASN A 30 -2.85 3.71 -18.10
N TYR A 31 -3.68 2.75 -18.52
CA TYR A 31 -3.58 1.34 -18.13
C TYR A 31 -2.16 0.76 -18.27
N TYR A 32 -1.51 0.97 -19.42
CA TYR A 32 -0.17 0.41 -19.68
C TYR A 32 0.90 1.07 -18.81
N THR A 33 0.74 2.36 -18.51
CA THR A 33 1.61 3.09 -17.60
C THR A 33 1.50 2.52 -16.19
N TYR A 34 0.28 2.36 -15.67
CA TYR A 34 0.04 1.76 -14.35
C TYR A 34 0.55 0.32 -14.28
N HIS A 35 0.24 -0.50 -15.28
CA HIS A 35 0.74 -1.88 -15.38
C HIS A 35 2.28 -1.91 -15.44
N GLY A 36 2.90 -0.95 -16.13
CA GLY A 36 4.37 -0.80 -16.17
C GLY A 36 4.98 -0.55 -14.80
N TYR A 37 4.31 0.24 -13.95
CA TYR A 37 4.75 0.50 -12.57
C TYR A 37 4.56 -0.73 -11.68
N GLU A 38 3.39 -1.38 -11.69
CA GLU A 38 3.15 -2.60 -10.89
C GLU A 38 4.06 -3.78 -11.28
N SER A 39 4.35 -3.92 -12.58
CA SER A 39 5.23 -4.99 -13.08
C SER A 39 6.72 -4.71 -12.88
N GLY A 40 7.09 -3.52 -12.40
CA GLY A 40 8.49 -3.12 -12.26
C GLY A 40 9.21 -2.85 -13.58
N LYS A 41 8.51 -2.88 -14.73
CA LYS A 41 9.07 -2.55 -16.06
C LYS A 41 9.45 -1.09 -16.19
N SER A 42 8.78 -0.22 -15.43
CA SER A 42 9.07 1.22 -15.40
C SER A 42 9.13 1.69 -13.96
N LYS A 43 10.05 2.62 -13.68
CA LYS A 43 10.10 3.29 -12.37
C LYS A 43 8.98 4.33 -12.29
N MET A 44 8.26 4.28 -11.18
CA MET A 44 7.22 5.24 -10.87
C MET A 44 7.84 6.62 -10.55
N PRO A 45 7.43 7.71 -11.21
CA PRO A 45 7.87 9.05 -10.85
C PRO A 45 7.27 9.48 -9.51
N LEU A 46 7.96 10.37 -8.78
CA LEU A 46 7.49 10.89 -7.49
C LEU A 46 6.10 11.54 -7.60
N ASP A 47 5.85 12.27 -8.69
CA ASP A 47 4.56 12.92 -8.96
C ASP A 47 3.40 11.93 -9.01
N PHE A 48 3.63 10.73 -9.55
CA PHE A 48 2.62 9.67 -9.52
C PHE A 48 2.38 9.18 -8.09
N GLY A 49 3.45 8.99 -7.29
CA GLY A 49 3.33 8.58 -5.89
C GLY A 49 2.50 9.58 -5.08
N ILE A 50 2.71 10.88 -5.30
CA ILE A 50 1.91 11.95 -4.68
C ILE A 50 0.47 11.89 -5.17
N LEU A 51 0.23 11.76 -6.48
CA LEU A 51 -1.11 11.65 -7.06
C LEU A 51 -1.88 10.46 -6.46
N PHE A 52 -1.24 9.30 -6.37
CA PHE A 52 -1.77 8.07 -5.82
C PHE A 52 -2.16 8.23 -4.35
N LEU A 53 -1.25 8.71 -3.50
CA LEU A 53 -1.48 8.86 -2.06
C LEU A 53 -2.42 10.03 -1.71
N ARG A 54 -2.63 10.97 -2.63
CA ARG A 54 -3.63 12.04 -2.47
C ARG A 54 -5.06 11.52 -2.59
N HIS A 55 -5.27 10.43 -3.31
CA HIS A 55 -6.59 9.84 -3.47
C HIS A 55 -7.12 9.32 -2.12
N SER A 56 -8.34 9.71 -1.74
CA SER A 56 -8.93 9.40 -0.42
C SER A 56 -8.91 7.92 -0.07
N ARG A 57 -9.11 7.06 -1.09
CA ARG A 57 -9.10 5.60 -0.94
C ARG A 57 -7.72 5.03 -0.57
N PHE A 58 -6.63 5.64 -1.04
CA PHE A 58 -5.27 5.11 -0.88
C PHE A 58 -4.44 5.89 0.15
N ARG A 59 -4.89 7.07 0.59
CA ARG A 59 -4.22 7.89 1.62
C ARG A 59 -3.92 7.13 2.92
N LYS A 60 -4.75 6.15 3.27
CA LYS A 60 -4.59 5.31 4.47
C LYS A 60 -3.37 4.37 4.41
N TYR A 61 -2.72 4.24 3.25
CA TYR A 61 -1.54 3.40 3.05
C TYR A 61 -0.24 4.22 3.01
N ARG A 62 -0.29 5.53 3.25
CA ARG A 62 0.85 6.45 3.06
C ARG A 62 2.07 6.04 3.88
N ASP A 63 1.89 5.81 5.17
CA ASP A 63 3.03 5.58 6.06
C ASP A 63 3.66 4.21 5.78
N TRP A 64 2.84 3.22 5.48
CA TRP A 64 3.30 1.90 5.06
C TRP A 64 4.03 1.95 3.71
N PHE A 65 3.52 2.74 2.76
CA PHE A 65 4.08 2.86 1.43
C PHE A 65 5.45 3.55 1.43
N LEU A 66 5.57 4.66 2.18
CA LEU A 66 6.75 5.52 2.20
C LEU A 66 7.81 5.11 3.23
N PHE A 67 7.39 4.69 4.42
CA PHE A 67 8.27 4.51 5.57
C PHE A 67 8.35 3.06 6.07
N ASP A 68 7.57 2.14 5.50
CA ASP A 68 7.40 0.77 6.02
C ASP A 68 6.85 0.75 7.47
N GLU A 69 6.21 1.83 7.90
CA GLU A 69 5.64 2.00 9.24
C GLU A 69 4.11 2.01 9.21
N THR A 70 3.46 1.74 10.35
CA THR A 70 2.02 1.98 10.48
C THR A 70 1.65 2.65 11.77
N GLU A 71 0.75 3.64 11.65
CA GLU A 71 0.15 4.34 12.78
C GLU A 71 -1.38 4.16 12.79
N PRO A 72 -1.91 3.07 13.38
CA PRO A 72 -3.35 2.80 13.42
C PRO A 72 -4.16 3.93 14.06
N LYS A 73 -3.57 4.65 15.03
CA LYS A 73 -4.21 5.78 15.72
C LYS A 73 -4.47 6.99 14.80
N ALA A 74 -3.69 7.13 13.73
CA ALA A 74 -3.86 8.17 12.72
C ALA A 74 -4.73 7.71 11.52
N GLY A 75 -5.34 6.52 11.60
CA GLY A 75 -6.11 5.92 10.50
C GLY A 75 -5.26 5.35 9.38
N GLN A 76 -3.96 5.14 9.62
CA GLN A 76 -3.04 4.51 8.66
C GLN A 76 -3.04 3.00 8.88
N VAL A 77 -3.09 2.24 7.78
CA VAL A 77 -3.28 0.79 7.79
C VAL A 77 -2.32 0.11 6.83
N VAL A 78 -1.95 -1.12 7.15
CA VAL A 78 -1.27 -2.03 6.20
C VAL A 78 -2.33 -2.60 5.24
N PRO A 79 -2.05 -2.75 3.93
CA PRO A 79 -2.91 -3.53 3.05
C PRO A 79 -3.07 -4.97 3.57
N ALA A 80 -4.29 -5.50 3.58
CA ALA A 80 -4.57 -6.82 4.16
C ALA A 80 -3.69 -7.95 3.58
N LEU A 81 -3.36 -7.86 2.29
CA LEU A 81 -2.53 -8.85 1.60
C LEU A 81 -1.03 -8.67 1.84
N ALA A 82 -0.58 -7.53 2.39
CA ALA A 82 0.83 -7.31 2.67
C ALA A 82 1.35 -8.17 3.84
N HIS A 83 0.46 -8.70 4.68
CA HIS A 83 0.81 -9.68 5.71
C HIS A 83 1.04 -11.09 5.15
N ILE A 84 0.66 -11.36 3.90
CA ILE A 84 0.81 -12.68 3.29
C ILE A 84 2.24 -12.80 2.75
N GLY A 85 3.13 -13.41 3.54
CA GLY A 85 4.52 -13.68 3.18
C GLY A 85 5.56 -13.07 4.11
N GLN A 86 5.16 -12.24 5.08
CA GLN A 86 5.98 -11.96 6.25
C GLN A 86 5.59 -12.99 7.32
N GLU A 87 6.48 -13.93 7.63
CA GLU A 87 6.34 -14.77 8.83
C GLU A 87 5.96 -13.88 10.01
N GLU A 88 5.00 -14.36 10.81
CA GLU A 88 4.48 -13.70 12.00
C GLU A 88 5.61 -13.27 12.95
N MET A 89 6.14 -12.07 12.75
CA MET A 89 7.05 -11.46 13.69
C MET A 89 6.59 -10.06 14.00
N GLU A 90 5.36 -9.94 14.52
CA GLU A 90 4.95 -8.91 15.48
C GLU A 90 3.48 -9.03 15.94
N SER A 91 2.98 -10.25 16.20
CA SER A 91 1.69 -10.40 16.92
C SER A 91 1.82 -10.26 18.45
N SER A 92 3.02 -10.00 18.99
CA SER A 92 3.30 -10.11 20.44
C SER A 92 3.48 -8.79 21.20
N ARG A 93 3.15 -7.61 20.65
CA ARG A 93 3.35 -6.33 21.38
C ARG A 93 2.11 -5.49 21.70
N TYR A 94 0.90 -5.99 21.46
CA TYR A 94 -0.32 -5.44 22.09
C TYR A 94 -0.78 -6.33 23.24
N GLY A 95 0.07 -6.42 24.27
CA GLY A 95 -0.36 -6.82 25.59
C GLY A 95 -1.26 -5.73 26.17
N SER A 96 -2.58 -5.92 26.04
CA SER A 96 -3.56 -5.24 26.85
C SER A 96 -3.21 -5.44 28.33
N LYS A 97 -2.80 -4.39 29.03
CA LYS A 97 -2.84 -4.34 30.49
C LYS A 97 -3.87 -3.31 30.93
N THR A 98 -5.10 -3.80 31.02
CA THR A 98 -6.10 -3.34 31.98
C THR A 98 -5.57 -3.51 33.41
N GLY A 99 -5.81 -2.50 34.25
CA GLY A 99 -5.84 -2.64 35.72
C GLY A 99 -4.88 -1.75 36.50
N LYS A 100 -5.34 -0.57 36.96
CA LYS A 100 -5.80 -0.37 38.34
C LYS A 100 -6.56 0.94 38.47
#